data_AF-A0A3N5VVX5-F1
#
_entry.id   AF-A0A3N5VVX5-F1
#
_cell.length_a   1.000
_cell.length_b   1.000
_cell.length_c   1.000
_cell.angle_alpha   90.00
_cell.angle_beta   90.00
_cell.angle_gamma   90.00
#
_symmetry.space_group_name_H-M   'P 1'
#
loop_
_entity.id
_entity.type
_entity.pdbx_description
1 polymer ?
#
loop_
_entity_poly.entity_id
_entity_poly.type
_entity_poly.pdbx_seq_one_letter_code
_entity_poly.pdbx_strand_id
1 'polypeptide(L)'
;DIRDYLYQKSLFPAMIPMTPETLAIEQAMARQILRFATQRMLERWPETELSFERIFISGATLTQAPTAAQSLMLMLDGLQPVGVNVVMLDPYGLSQALGAIAGANTLLPAQIVESGAYSNLGTVICPVSDAKTGTVILKLKVTYEDGTDTRLEVKQGSLVPLPVRNGQVVHLEVETLHGTVLDPCLPRLKRFKIIGGLCGAVVDARGRPIVLPDDAVRRRELLLRWARGAEDRRSA
;
A
#
# COMPACT_ATOMS: atom_id res chain seq x y z
N ASP A 1 10.43 -19.87 20.68
CA ASP A 1 10.82 -19.42 19.31
C ASP A 1 10.28 -18.03 18.96
N ILE A 2 9.02 -17.88 18.49
CA ILE A 2 8.51 -16.55 18.07
C ILE A 2 8.53 -15.54 19.24
N ARG A 3 8.06 -15.96 20.41
CA ARG A 3 8.00 -15.10 21.61
C ARG A 3 9.39 -14.62 22.02
N ASP A 4 10.38 -15.49 21.98
CA ASP A 4 11.76 -15.17 22.35
C ASP A 4 12.37 -14.18 21.37
N TYR A 5 12.11 -14.36 20.06
CA TYR A 5 12.52 -13.40 19.04
C TYR A 5 11.92 -12.02 19.30
N LEU A 6 10.63 -11.93 19.62
CA LEU A 6 9.96 -10.66 19.92
C LEU A 6 10.55 -9.98 21.16
N TYR A 7 10.83 -10.75 22.23
CA TYR A 7 11.50 -10.20 23.41
C TYR A 7 12.91 -9.71 23.08
N GLN A 8 13.69 -10.47 22.31
CA GLN A 8 15.02 -10.06 21.90
C GLN A 8 14.98 -8.79 21.04
N LYS A 9 14.05 -8.68 20.09
CA LYS A 9 13.84 -7.47 19.28
C LYS A 9 13.45 -6.26 20.14
N SER A 10 12.67 -6.46 21.20
CA SER A 10 12.32 -5.38 22.13
C SER A 10 13.52 -4.85 22.92
N LEU A 11 14.48 -5.73 23.25
CA LEU A 11 15.73 -5.37 23.93
C LEU A 11 16.75 -4.75 22.96
N PHE A 12 16.75 -5.20 21.70
CA PHE A 12 17.67 -4.77 20.65
C PHE A 12 16.91 -4.33 19.38
N PRO A 13 16.26 -3.15 19.37
CA PRO A 13 15.42 -2.71 18.25
C PRO A 13 16.15 -2.61 16.91
N ALA A 14 17.46 -2.31 16.95
CA ALA A 14 18.33 -2.18 15.77
C ALA A 14 18.81 -3.53 15.20
N MET A 15 18.48 -4.65 15.83
CA MET A 15 18.78 -5.98 15.30
C MET A 15 18.14 -6.17 13.93
N ILE A 16 18.84 -6.82 13.00
CA ILE A 16 18.35 -7.09 11.64
C ILE A 16 17.96 -8.57 11.57
N PRO A 17 16.84 -8.93 10.89
CA PRO A 17 16.48 -10.32 10.71
C PRO A 17 17.53 -11.05 9.85
N MET A 18 17.96 -12.22 10.31
CA MET A 18 19.04 -13.00 9.69
C MET A 18 18.56 -14.11 8.75
N THR A 19 17.28 -14.47 8.83
CA THR A 19 16.66 -15.56 8.07
C THR A 19 15.29 -15.12 7.52
N PRO A 20 14.79 -15.76 6.44
CA PRO A 20 13.44 -15.51 5.92
C PRO A 20 12.34 -15.65 6.98
N GLU A 21 12.50 -16.59 7.91
CA GLU A 21 11.56 -16.82 9.01
C GLU A 21 11.56 -15.64 9.98
N THR A 22 12.74 -15.19 10.42
CA THR A 22 12.86 -14.01 11.31
C THR A 22 12.38 -12.73 10.65
N LEU A 23 12.62 -12.57 9.34
CA LEU A 23 12.08 -11.45 8.56
C LEU A 23 10.55 -11.49 8.53
N ALA A 24 9.96 -12.67 8.28
CA ALA A 24 8.51 -12.82 8.27
C ALA A 24 7.90 -12.51 9.65
N ILE A 25 8.56 -12.89 10.74
CA ILE A 25 8.15 -12.53 12.12
C ILE A 25 8.20 -11.02 12.32
N GLU A 26 9.29 -10.35 11.95
CA GLU A 26 9.40 -8.88 12.07
C GLU A 26 8.36 -8.15 11.24
N GLN A 27 8.14 -8.59 10.01
CA GLN A 27 7.15 -7.99 9.15
C GLN A 27 5.73 -8.22 9.67
N ALA A 28 5.43 -9.39 10.23
CA ALA A 28 4.14 -9.67 10.88
C ALA A 28 3.94 -8.76 12.10
N MET A 29 4.98 -8.58 12.92
CA MET A 29 4.96 -7.65 14.05
C MET A 29 4.71 -6.21 13.58
N ALA A 30 5.43 -5.74 12.56
CA ALA A 30 5.26 -4.39 12.01
C ALA A 30 3.83 -4.14 11.53
N ARG A 31 3.22 -5.09 10.81
CA ARG A 31 1.81 -5.01 10.40
C ARG A 31 0.86 -4.86 11.58
N GLN A 32 1.08 -5.61 12.67
CA GLN A 32 0.24 -5.53 13.87
C GLN A 32 0.41 -4.20 14.61
N ILE A 33 1.64 -3.68 14.71
CA ILE A 33 1.92 -2.37 15.31
C ILE A 33 1.21 -1.26 14.52
N LEU A 34 1.33 -1.28 13.19
CA LEU A 34 0.63 -0.33 12.32
C LEU A 34 -0.89 -0.41 12.49
N ARG A 35 -1.44 -1.62 12.52
CA ARG A 35 -2.88 -1.84 12.70
C ARG A 35 -3.37 -1.30 14.04
N PHE A 36 -2.62 -1.53 15.11
CA PHE A 36 -2.92 -0.99 16.43
C PHE A 36 -2.84 0.54 16.46
N ALA A 37 -1.84 1.13 15.80
CA ALA A 37 -1.72 2.58 15.68
C ALA A 37 -2.91 3.18 14.92
N THR A 38 -3.35 2.56 13.81
CA THR A 38 -4.55 2.97 13.07
C THR A 38 -5.81 2.85 13.92
N GLN A 39 -5.99 1.76 14.68
CA GLN A 39 -7.13 1.61 15.58
C GLN A 39 -7.18 2.72 16.63
N ARG A 40 -6.06 3.03 17.29
CA ARG A 40 -5.98 4.12 18.26
C ARG A 40 -6.23 5.50 17.64
N MET A 41 -5.84 5.69 16.38
CA MET A 41 -6.17 6.91 15.64
C MET A 41 -7.68 7.01 15.44
N LEU A 42 -8.33 5.94 14.97
CA LEU A 42 -9.79 5.93 14.75
C LEU A 42 -10.59 6.06 16.06
N GLU A 43 -10.11 5.50 17.17
CA GLU A 43 -10.72 5.73 18.49
C GLU A 43 -10.74 7.21 18.87
N ARG A 44 -9.70 7.95 18.48
CA ARG A 44 -9.58 9.39 18.75
C ARG A 44 -10.31 10.25 17.72
N TRP A 45 -10.38 9.80 16.46
CA TRP A 45 -11.03 10.50 15.36
C TRP A 45 -11.92 9.54 14.55
N PRO A 46 -13.12 9.20 15.08
CA PRO A 46 -13.97 8.13 14.51
C PRO A 46 -14.47 8.39 13.10
N GLU A 47 -14.65 9.66 12.72
CA GLU A 47 -15.12 10.08 11.39
C GLU A 47 -14.02 10.06 10.31
N THR A 48 -12.80 9.61 10.67
CA THR A 48 -11.68 9.59 9.72
C THR A 48 -11.81 8.42 8.77
N GLU A 49 -12.09 8.71 7.51
CA GLU A 49 -11.88 7.77 6.42
C GLU A 49 -10.39 7.54 6.22
N LEU A 50 -9.96 6.28 6.07
CA LEU A 50 -8.56 5.93 5.79
C LEU A 50 -8.19 6.14 4.31
N SER A 51 -8.73 7.20 3.70
CA SER A 51 -8.44 7.63 2.34
C SER A 51 -7.48 8.82 2.38
N PHE A 52 -6.29 8.65 1.81
CA PHE A 52 -5.24 9.65 1.84
C PHE A 52 -4.71 9.87 0.43
N GLU A 53 -4.56 11.14 0.02
CA GLU A 53 -3.96 11.46 -1.29
C GLU A 53 -2.53 10.88 -1.39
N ARG A 54 -1.75 11.04 -0.31
CA ARG A 54 -0.38 10.52 -0.19
C ARG A 54 -0.14 9.93 1.18
N ILE A 55 0.57 8.81 1.22
CA ILE A 55 0.99 8.14 2.45
C ILE A 55 2.51 8.09 2.48
N PHE A 56 3.12 8.78 3.43
CA PHE A 56 4.57 8.78 3.64
C PHE A 56 4.95 7.71 4.67
N ILE A 57 5.90 6.87 4.31
CA ILE A 57 6.41 5.76 5.13
C ILE A 57 7.86 6.03 5.47
N SER A 58 8.19 6.04 6.76
CA SER A 58 9.57 6.22 7.26
C SER A 58 9.91 5.15 8.31
N GLY A 59 11.19 5.08 8.69
CA GLY A 59 11.71 4.13 9.67
C GLY A 59 12.20 2.81 9.07
N ALA A 60 13.35 2.33 9.57
CA ALA A 60 14.12 1.25 8.96
C ALA A 60 13.32 -0.04 8.70
N THR A 61 12.44 -0.45 9.62
CA THR A 61 11.61 -1.65 9.43
C THR A 61 10.72 -1.61 8.19
N LEU A 62 10.27 -0.41 7.80
CA LEU A 62 9.39 -0.22 6.64
C LEU A 62 10.17 0.16 5.39
N THR A 63 11.27 0.92 5.54
CA THR A 63 12.04 1.49 4.44
C THR A 63 13.19 0.61 3.95
N GLN A 64 13.62 -0.37 4.76
CA GLN A 64 14.69 -1.31 4.43
C GLN A 64 14.15 -2.75 4.27
N ALA A 65 12.90 -2.92 3.85
CA ALA A 65 12.44 -4.23 3.43
C ALA A 65 13.25 -4.72 2.23
N PRO A 66 13.47 -6.04 2.05
CA PRO A 66 14.27 -6.57 0.95
C PRO A 66 13.83 -6.15 -0.45
N THR A 67 12.53 -5.86 -0.64
CA THR A 67 11.99 -5.36 -1.91
C THR A 67 10.99 -4.23 -1.66
N ALA A 68 10.83 -3.35 -2.65
CA ALA A 68 9.83 -2.30 -2.64
C ALA A 68 8.40 -2.86 -2.47
N ALA A 69 8.12 -4.02 -3.09
CA ALA A 69 6.84 -4.70 -2.97
C ALA A 69 6.57 -5.18 -1.53
N GLN A 70 7.61 -5.65 -0.81
CA GLN A 70 7.47 -5.99 0.60
C GLN A 70 7.19 -4.76 1.46
N SER A 71 7.85 -3.62 1.23
CA SER A 71 7.52 -2.35 1.88
C SER A 71 6.06 -1.93 1.62
N LEU A 72 5.60 -2.05 0.37
CA LEU A 72 4.23 -1.76 -0.01
C LEU A 72 3.24 -2.68 0.72
N MET A 73 3.50 -3.99 0.72
CA MET A 73 2.66 -4.98 1.40
C MET A 73 2.61 -4.79 2.91
N LEU A 74 3.74 -4.43 3.55
CA LEU A 74 3.78 -4.07 4.97
C LEU A 74 2.80 -2.94 5.28
N MET A 75 2.82 -1.89 4.46
CA MET A 75 1.93 -0.74 4.62
C MET A 75 0.47 -1.11 4.33
N LEU A 76 0.18 -1.81 3.23
CA LEU A 76 -1.19 -2.16 2.87
C LEU A 76 -1.83 -3.10 3.90
N ASP A 77 -1.08 -4.08 4.39
CA ASP A 77 -1.56 -5.01 5.40
C ASP A 77 -1.66 -4.35 6.79
N GLY A 78 -0.76 -3.41 7.10
CA GLY A 78 -0.73 -2.73 8.39
C GLY A 78 -1.79 -1.64 8.49
N LEU A 79 -1.74 -0.66 7.59
CA LEU A 79 -2.61 0.52 7.61
C LEU A 79 -4.00 0.23 7.05
N GLN A 80 -4.10 -0.67 6.07
CA GLN A 80 -5.37 -1.00 5.42
C GLN A 80 -6.13 0.24 4.88
N PRO A 81 -5.48 1.08 4.04
CA PRO A 81 -6.12 2.28 3.50
C PRO A 81 -7.26 1.92 2.55
N VAL A 82 -8.13 2.90 2.30
CA VAL A 82 -9.21 2.88 1.29
C VAL A 82 -8.97 4.01 0.29
N GLY A 83 -9.62 4.00 -0.87
CA GLY A 83 -9.50 5.07 -1.86
C GLY A 83 -8.26 4.98 -2.75
N VAL A 84 -7.95 6.07 -3.44
CA VAL A 84 -6.80 6.17 -4.35
C VAL A 84 -5.65 6.88 -3.66
N ASN A 85 -4.59 6.13 -3.36
CA ASN A 85 -3.48 6.61 -2.53
C ASN A 85 -2.16 6.53 -3.29
N VAL A 86 -1.28 7.52 -3.15
CA VAL A 86 0.12 7.40 -3.60
C VAL A 86 1.01 7.11 -2.41
N VAL A 87 1.80 6.04 -2.50
CA VAL A 87 2.66 5.60 -1.39
C VAL A 87 4.09 6.08 -1.63
N MET A 88 4.63 6.81 -0.66
CA MET A 88 5.96 7.43 -0.72
C MET A 88 6.83 6.86 0.40
N LEU A 89 8.03 6.40 0.05
CA LEU A 89 9.02 5.89 1.00
C LEU A 89 10.04 6.99 1.32
N ASP A 90 10.39 7.12 2.59
CA ASP A 90 11.45 7.98 3.11
C ASP A 90 12.71 7.15 3.41
N PRO A 91 13.53 6.82 2.40
CA PRO A 91 14.69 5.95 2.61
C PRO A 91 15.77 6.59 3.48
N TYR A 92 15.77 7.92 3.63
CA TYR A 92 16.81 8.67 4.33
C TYR A 92 16.37 9.22 5.70
N GLY A 93 15.14 8.95 6.14
CA GLY A 93 14.63 9.42 7.43
C GLY A 93 14.42 10.94 7.51
N LEU A 94 14.18 11.60 6.37
CA LEU A 94 14.06 13.06 6.29
C LEU A 94 12.83 13.59 7.01
N SER A 95 11.75 12.80 7.09
CA SER A 95 10.47 13.28 7.63
C SER A 95 10.59 13.81 9.06
N GLN A 96 11.46 13.23 9.90
CA GLN A 96 11.71 13.71 11.26
C GLN A 96 12.37 15.09 11.27
N ALA A 97 13.43 15.27 10.49
CA ALA A 97 14.15 16.54 10.39
C ALA A 97 13.27 17.63 9.76
N LEU A 98 12.49 17.29 8.74
CA LEU A 98 11.54 18.20 8.09
C LEU A 98 10.44 18.65 9.06
N GLY A 99 9.92 17.73 9.89
CA GLY A 99 8.95 18.08 10.93
C GLY A 99 9.50 19.08 11.95
N ALA A 100 10.76 18.93 12.35
CA ALA A 100 11.41 19.84 13.30
C ALA A 100 11.63 21.25 12.73
N ILE A 101 11.97 21.38 11.44
CA ILE A 101 12.22 22.68 10.81
C ILE A 101 10.97 23.35 10.25
N ALA A 102 9.85 22.62 10.08
CA ALA A 102 8.63 23.12 9.44
C ALA A 102 8.07 24.39 10.09
N GLY A 103 8.26 24.58 11.40
CA GLY A 103 7.83 25.80 12.11
C GLY A 103 8.67 27.04 11.79
N ALA A 104 9.94 26.86 11.41
CA ALA A 104 10.86 27.95 11.07
C ALA A 104 10.95 28.19 9.55
N ASN A 105 10.80 27.13 8.75
CA ASN A 105 10.77 27.21 7.29
C ASN A 105 9.68 26.28 6.75
N THR A 106 8.52 26.88 6.47
CA THR A 106 7.34 26.16 5.96
C THR A 106 7.47 25.74 4.50
N LEU A 107 8.38 26.35 3.72
CA LEU A 107 8.58 26.03 2.31
C LEU A 107 9.45 24.79 2.10
N LEU A 108 10.44 24.58 2.98
CA LEU A 108 11.42 23.51 2.80
C LEU A 108 10.80 22.10 2.75
N PRO A 109 9.82 21.71 3.60
CA PRO A 109 9.15 20.42 3.48
C PRO A 109 8.50 20.20 2.12
N ALA A 110 7.80 21.21 1.58
CA ALA A 110 7.17 21.11 0.27
C ALA A 110 8.20 20.90 -0.85
N GLN A 111 9.28 21.68 -0.82
CA GLN A 111 10.37 21.57 -1.80
C GLN A 111 11.05 20.19 -1.76
N ILE A 112 11.25 19.60 -0.58
CA ILE A 112 11.88 18.29 -0.45
C ILE A 112 10.94 17.15 -0.88
N VAL A 113 9.64 17.30 -0.68
CA VAL A 113 8.66 16.35 -1.23
C VAL A 113 8.69 16.35 -2.76
N GLU A 114 8.87 17.51 -3.39
CA GLU A 114 8.93 17.68 -4.84
C GLU A 114 10.30 17.36 -5.46
N SER A 115 11.38 17.37 -4.67
CA SER A 115 12.75 17.17 -5.17
C SER A 115 13.08 15.73 -5.58
N GLY A 116 12.19 14.78 -5.28
CA GLY A 116 12.44 13.35 -5.48
C GLY A 116 13.22 12.69 -4.33
N ALA A 117 13.36 13.36 -3.18
CA ALA A 117 14.00 12.77 -1.99
C ALA A 117 13.23 11.56 -1.42
N TYR A 118 11.93 11.50 -1.69
CA TYR A 118 11.07 10.35 -1.37
C TYR A 118 10.96 9.43 -2.58
N SER A 119 11.03 8.11 -2.35
CA SER A 119 10.83 7.12 -3.40
C SER A 119 9.36 6.81 -3.57
N ASN A 120 8.80 7.06 -4.76
CA ASN A 120 7.42 6.69 -5.08
C ASN A 120 7.31 5.16 -5.19
N LEU A 121 6.62 4.50 -4.25
CA LEU A 121 6.34 3.07 -4.34
C LEU A 121 5.25 2.77 -5.38
N GLY A 122 4.33 3.69 -5.59
CA GLY A 122 3.29 3.57 -6.61
C GLY A 122 1.93 4.08 -6.15
N THR A 123 1.01 4.15 -7.10
CA THR A 123 -0.40 4.41 -6.81
C THR A 123 -1.09 3.11 -6.42
N VAL A 124 -1.82 3.10 -5.30
CA VAL A 124 -2.65 1.98 -4.86
C VAL A 124 -4.11 2.39 -4.81
N ILE A 125 -4.94 1.60 -5.47
CA ILE A 125 -6.40 1.79 -5.52
C ILE A 125 -7.02 0.73 -4.61
N CYS A 126 -7.60 1.16 -3.48
CA CYS A 126 -8.19 0.29 -2.47
C CYS A 126 -9.72 0.52 -2.42
N PRO A 127 -10.49 -0.10 -3.35
CA PRO A 127 -11.94 0.10 -3.38
C PRO A 127 -12.62 -0.52 -2.14
N VAL A 128 -13.75 0.07 -1.74
CA VAL A 128 -14.63 -0.45 -0.68
C VAL A 128 -15.78 -1.21 -1.33
N SER A 129 -15.90 -2.51 -1.01
CA SER A 129 -16.92 -3.38 -1.58
C SER A 129 -17.30 -4.50 -0.62
N ASP A 130 -18.61 -4.73 -0.47
CA ASP A 130 -19.19 -5.84 0.30
C ASP A 130 -19.51 -7.07 -0.59
N ALA A 131 -19.07 -7.05 -1.86
CA ALA A 131 -19.29 -8.18 -2.76
C ALA A 131 -18.58 -9.46 -2.25
N LYS A 132 -19.07 -10.62 -2.68
CA LYS A 132 -18.42 -11.91 -2.34
C LYS A 132 -17.07 -12.03 -3.03
N THR A 133 -16.09 -12.64 -2.36
CA THR A 133 -14.78 -12.97 -2.95
C THR A 133 -14.94 -13.65 -4.31
N GLY A 134 -14.18 -13.20 -5.30
CA GLY A 134 -14.24 -13.67 -6.69
C GLY A 134 -15.21 -12.90 -7.60
N THR A 135 -16.12 -12.08 -7.05
CA THR A 135 -17.01 -11.22 -7.82
C THR A 135 -16.22 -10.09 -8.48
N VAL A 136 -16.48 -9.78 -9.75
CA VAL A 136 -15.85 -8.63 -10.43
C VAL A 136 -16.43 -7.33 -9.86
N ILE A 137 -15.59 -6.49 -9.26
CA ILE A 137 -16.00 -5.24 -8.59
C ILE A 137 -15.59 -3.99 -9.37
N LEU A 138 -14.56 -4.08 -10.20
CA LEU A 138 -14.09 -2.98 -11.04
C LEU A 138 -13.81 -3.46 -12.46
N LYS A 139 -14.12 -2.62 -13.44
CA LYS A 139 -13.56 -2.68 -14.79
C LYS A 139 -12.71 -1.45 -15.01
N LEU A 140 -11.46 -1.67 -15.42
CA LEU A 140 -10.46 -0.63 -15.57
C LEU A 140 -10.05 -0.54 -17.03
N LYS A 141 -9.97 0.68 -17.54
CA LYS A 141 -9.34 1.02 -18.81
C LYS A 141 -8.10 1.86 -18.51
N VAL A 142 -6.93 1.34 -18.85
CA VAL A 142 -5.64 2.03 -18.74
C VAL A 142 -5.29 2.56 -20.13
N THR A 143 -5.18 3.88 -20.28
CA THR A 143 -4.78 4.52 -21.54
C THR A 143 -3.37 5.09 -21.37
N TYR A 144 -2.46 4.69 -22.25
CA TYR A 144 -1.07 5.13 -22.24
C TYR A 144 -0.89 6.40 -23.09
N GLU A 145 0.27 7.05 -22.98
CA GLU A 145 0.57 8.29 -23.73
C GLU A 145 0.64 8.07 -25.25
N ASP A 146 0.97 6.86 -25.70
CA ASP A 146 0.98 6.49 -27.12
C ASP A 146 -0.43 6.25 -27.70
N GLY A 147 -1.47 6.40 -26.87
CA GLY A 147 -2.87 6.21 -27.24
C GLY A 147 -3.34 4.76 -27.21
N THR A 148 -2.45 3.78 -26.93
CA THR A 148 -2.86 2.40 -26.72
C THR A 148 -3.67 2.29 -25.42
N ASP A 149 -4.52 1.26 -25.32
CA ASP A 149 -5.24 0.97 -24.10
C ASP A 149 -5.20 -0.50 -23.70
N THR A 150 -5.33 -0.75 -22.41
CA THR A 150 -5.48 -2.10 -21.83
C THR A 150 -6.68 -2.11 -20.92
N ARG A 151 -7.51 -3.14 -21.02
CA ARG A 151 -8.68 -3.35 -20.16
C ARG A 151 -8.46 -4.52 -19.25
N LEU A 152 -8.89 -4.38 -18.00
CA LEU A 152 -8.76 -5.41 -16.99
C LEU A 152 -9.92 -5.38 -16.00
N GLU A 153 -10.30 -6.57 -15.54
CA GLU A 153 -11.33 -6.78 -14.53
C GLU A 153 -10.67 -7.11 -13.19
N VAL A 154 -11.15 -6.48 -12.13
CA VAL A 154 -10.65 -6.74 -10.76
C VAL A 154 -11.72 -7.43 -9.96
N LYS A 155 -11.36 -8.54 -9.33
CA LYS A 155 -12.24 -9.35 -8.50
C LYS A 155 -12.04 -9.04 -7.02
N GLN A 156 -13.11 -9.09 -6.22
CA GLN A 156 -13.01 -9.00 -4.77
C GLN A 156 -12.10 -10.12 -4.23
N GLY A 157 -11.25 -9.79 -3.26
CA GLY A 157 -10.24 -10.66 -2.66
C GLY A 157 -8.90 -10.71 -3.41
N SER A 158 -8.73 -9.92 -4.47
CA SER A 158 -7.51 -9.94 -5.29
C SER A 158 -6.60 -8.74 -5.06
N LEU A 159 -5.31 -8.93 -5.35
CA LEU A 159 -4.31 -7.88 -5.45
C LEU A 159 -3.81 -7.92 -6.89
N VAL A 160 -4.10 -6.87 -7.66
CA VAL A 160 -3.89 -6.86 -9.11
C VAL A 160 -2.90 -5.76 -9.48
N PRO A 161 -1.66 -6.10 -9.90
CA PRO A 161 -0.75 -5.10 -10.45
C PRO A 161 -1.29 -4.62 -11.80
N LEU A 162 -1.25 -3.31 -12.00
CA LEU A 162 -1.54 -2.69 -13.27
C LEU A 162 -0.28 -2.73 -14.15
N PRO A 163 -0.43 -2.87 -15.48
CA PRO A 163 0.68 -2.87 -16.43
C PRO A 163 1.27 -1.45 -16.61
N VAL A 164 1.77 -0.84 -15.53
CA VAL A 164 2.31 0.52 -15.51
C VAL A 164 3.73 0.48 -14.97
N ARG A 165 4.70 0.93 -15.77
CA ARG A 165 6.11 0.94 -15.40
C ARG A 165 6.44 2.11 -14.46
N ASN A 166 7.56 2.01 -13.75
CA ASN A 166 8.05 3.11 -12.92
C ASN A 166 8.28 4.38 -13.76
N GLY A 167 7.77 5.51 -13.31
CA GLY A 167 7.80 6.80 -14.00
C GLY A 167 6.81 6.92 -15.16
N GLN A 168 6.13 5.84 -15.57
CA GLN A 168 5.17 5.87 -16.67
C GLN A 168 3.88 6.55 -16.24
N VAL A 169 3.43 7.48 -17.07
CA VAL A 169 2.20 8.22 -16.90
C VAL A 169 1.07 7.50 -17.66
N VAL A 170 -0.08 7.29 -17.00
CA VAL A 170 -1.27 6.72 -17.66
C VAL A 170 -2.55 7.41 -17.18
N HIS A 171 -3.59 7.34 -18.01
CA HIS A 171 -4.94 7.76 -17.66
C HIS A 171 -5.79 6.53 -17.35
N LEU A 172 -6.36 6.49 -16.14
CA LEU A 172 -7.28 5.46 -15.72
C LEU A 172 -8.71 5.93 -15.88
N GLU A 173 -9.54 5.05 -16.43
CA GLU A 173 -10.99 5.12 -16.35
C GLU A 173 -11.50 3.89 -15.60
N VAL A 174 -12.35 4.13 -14.60
CA VAL A 174 -12.80 3.13 -13.63
C VAL A 174 -14.32 3.06 -13.64
N GLU A 175 -14.83 1.88 -13.95
CA GLU A 175 -16.23 1.53 -13.76
C GLU A 175 -16.35 0.69 -12.48
N THR A 176 -17.11 1.18 -11.51
CA THR A 176 -17.41 0.45 -10.27
C THR A 176 -18.68 -0.38 -10.43
N LEU A 177 -18.66 -1.61 -9.92
CA LEU A 177 -19.77 -2.58 -10.00
C LEU A 177 -20.23 -2.98 -8.60
N HIS A 178 -21.43 -3.54 -8.49
CA HIS A 178 -21.96 -4.12 -7.25
C HIS A 178 -21.94 -3.14 -6.03
N GLY A 179 -22.21 -1.86 -6.27
CA GLY A 179 -22.20 -0.84 -5.20
C GLY A 179 -20.82 -0.48 -4.68
N THR A 180 -19.75 -0.93 -5.35
CA THR A 180 -18.37 -0.63 -4.97
C THR A 180 -18.10 0.87 -5.00
N VAL A 181 -17.50 1.38 -3.93
CA VAL A 181 -17.05 2.76 -3.82
C VAL A 181 -15.55 2.79 -4.10
N LEU A 182 -15.13 3.59 -5.09
CA LEU A 182 -13.72 3.70 -5.45
C LEU A 182 -12.92 4.43 -4.36
N ASP A 183 -13.47 5.56 -3.89
CA ASP A 183 -12.88 6.42 -2.87
C ASP A 183 -14.01 7.10 -2.06
N PRO A 184 -14.12 6.83 -0.75
CA PRO A 184 -15.15 7.44 0.10
C PRO A 184 -15.05 8.98 0.16
N CYS A 185 -13.84 9.54 0.09
CA CYS A 185 -13.63 10.99 0.12
C CYS A 185 -13.87 11.63 -1.25
N LEU A 186 -13.83 10.84 -2.34
CA LEU A 186 -14.04 11.31 -3.72
C LEU A 186 -15.10 10.45 -4.44
N PRO A 187 -16.38 10.49 -4.02
CA PRO A 187 -17.41 9.55 -4.46
C PRO A 187 -17.77 9.62 -5.96
N ARG A 188 -17.35 10.70 -6.65
CA ARG A 188 -17.56 10.90 -8.09
C ARG A 188 -16.33 10.57 -8.94
N LEU A 189 -15.24 10.15 -8.33
CA LEU A 189 -14.00 9.82 -9.03
C LEU A 189 -14.21 8.61 -9.95
N LYS A 190 -14.03 8.84 -11.25
CA LYS A 190 -14.09 7.78 -12.28
C LYS A 190 -12.95 7.82 -13.27
N ARG A 191 -12.32 8.99 -13.44
CA ARG A 191 -11.21 9.19 -14.38
C ARG A 191 -10.13 10.03 -13.73
N PHE A 192 -8.89 9.57 -13.79
CA PHE A 192 -7.76 10.27 -13.19
C PHE A 192 -6.44 9.82 -13.80
N LYS A 193 -5.43 10.67 -13.67
CA LYS A 193 -4.05 10.41 -14.10
C LYS A 193 -3.27 9.79 -12.95
N ILE A 194 -2.46 8.78 -13.24
CA ILE A 194 -1.53 8.20 -12.27
C ILE A 194 -0.12 8.13 -12.85
N ILE A 195 0.86 8.03 -11.97
CA ILE A 195 2.27 7.80 -12.31
C ILE A 195 2.69 6.50 -11.63
N GLY A 196 3.25 5.57 -12.40
CA GLY A 196 3.79 4.34 -11.84
C GLY A 196 4.99 4.62 -10.93
N GLY A 197 5.04 3.96 -9.78
CA GLY A 197 6.20 3.99 -8.88
C GLY A 197 7.09 2.76 -9.03
N LEU A 198 7.92 2.50 -8.03
CA LEU A 198 8.81 1.32 -7.98
C LEU A 198 8.05 -0.02 -8.07
N CYS A 199 6.81 -0.06 -7.59
CA CYS A 199 5.88 -1.19 -7.71
C CYS A 199 4.83 -0.98 -8.82
N GLY A 200 5.03 0.01 -9.70
CA GLY A 200 4.05 0.41 -10.71
C GLY A 200 2.81 1.04 -10.08
N ALA A 201 1.65 0.47 -10.38
CA ALA A 201 0.39 0.79 -9.71
C ALA A 201 -0.37 -0.50 -9.41
N VAL A 202 -1.14 -0.54 -8.33
CA VAL A 202 -1.78 -1.76 -7.84
C VAL A 202 -3.23 -1.48 -7.46
N VAL A 203 -4.12 -2.43 -7.74
CA VAL A 203 -5.47 -2.45 -7.20
C VAL A 203 -5.53 -3.47 -6.08
N ASP A 204 -5.78 -3.00 -4.87
CA ASP A 204 -5.95 -3.83 -3.69
C ASP A 204 -7.43 -4.00 -3.37
N ALA A 205 -8.02 -5.01 -4.02
CA ALA A 205 -9.41 -5.41 -3.83
C ALA A 205 -9.54 -6.49 -2.74
N ARG A 206 -8.55 -6.66 -1.84
CA ARG A 206 -8.57 -7.74 -0.83
C ARG A 206 -9.65 -7.56 0.24
N GLY A 207 -10.25 -6.38 0.30
CA GLY A 207 -11.21 -5.98 1.32
C GLY A 207 -10.54 -5.26 2.49
N ARG A 208 -11.36 -4.51 3.22
CA ARG A 208 -11.01 -3.73 4.41
C ARG A 208 -12.16 -3.89 5.41
N PRO A 209 -12.02 -4.70 6.48
CA PRO A 209 -10.80 -5.39 6.88
C PRO A 209 -10.42 -6.57 5.97
N ILE A 210 -9.13 -6.87 5.91
CA ILE A 210 -8.60 -8.09 5.29
C ILE A 210 -9.00 -9.28 6.17
N VAL A 211 -9.86 -10.13 5.63
CA VAL A 211 -10.27 -11.39 6.27
C VAL A 211 -9.41 -12.53 5.74
N LEU A 212 -8.73 -13.23 6.64
CA LEU A 212 -7.89 -14.38 6.32
C LEU A 212 -8.62 -15.69 6.60
N PRO A 213 -8.40 -16.75 5.81
CA PRO A 213 -8.93 -18.08 6.13
C PRO A 213 -8.42 -18.60 7.49
N ASP A 214 -9.28 -19.29 8.23
CA ASP A 214 -8.90 -19.96 9.49
C ASP A 214 -7.93 -21.12 9.24
N ASP A 215 -8.18 -21.88 8.16
CA ASP A 215 -7.31 -22.97 7.73
C ASP A 215 -5.91 -22.45 7.36
N ALA A 216 -4.89 -22.99 8.04
CA ALA A 216 -3.53 -22.51 7.93
C ALA A 216 -2.93 -22.72 6.53
N VAL A 217 -3.28 -23.81 5.85
CA VAL A 217 -2.78 -24.13 4.51
C VAL A 217 -3.34 -23.15 3.49
N ARG A 218 -4.67 -22.99 3.45
CA ARG A 218 -5.36 -22.01 2.59
C ARG A 218 -4.89 -20.59 2.86
N ARG A 219 -4.69 -20.22 4.12
CA ARG A 219 -4.16 -18.90 4.49
C ARG A 219 -2.75 -18.69 3.93
N ARG A 220 -1.85 -19.67 4.07
CA ARG A 220 -0.49 -19.58 3.52
C ARG A 220 -0.50 -19.44 2.00
N GLU A 221 -1.31 -20.24 1.31
CA GLU A 221 -1.43 -20.18 -0.15
C GLU A 221 -1.97 -18.83 -0.62
N LEU A 222 -2.96 -18.27 0.08
CA LEU A 222 -3.52 -16.95 -0.22
C LEU A 222 -2.47 -15.85 -0.04
N LEU A 223 -1.73 -15.86 1.07
CA LEU A 223 -0.68 -14.88 1.35
C LEU A 223 0.45 -14.96 0.30
N LEU A 224 0.88 -16.17 -0.07
CA LEU A 224 1.88 -16.36 -1.12
C LEU A 224 1.38 -15.85 -2.48
N ARG A 225 0.10 -16.03 -2.80
CA ARG A 225 -0.50 -15.51 -4.02
C ARG A 225 -0.48 -13.98 -4.05
N TRP A 226 -0.83 -13.32 -2.95
CA TRP A 226 -0.76 -11.86 -2.88
C TRP A 226 0.68 -11.36 -2.93
N ALA A 227 1.61 -11.99 -2.22
CA ALA A 227 3.02 -11.62 -2.27
C ALA A 227 3.58 -11.72 -3.69
N ARG A 228 3.27 -12.80 -4.42
CA ARG A 228 3.64 -12.93 -5.84
C ARG A 228 2.98 -11.85 -6.70
N GLY A 229 1.69 -11.58 -6.51
CA GLY A 229 1.00 -10.52 -7.26
C GLY A 229 1.58 -9.12 -7.03
N ALA A 230 2.15 -8.85 -5.85
CA ALA A 230 2.84 -7.59 -5.57
C ALA A 230 4.23 -7.51 -6.21
N GLU A 231 4.94 -8.64 -6.32
CA GLU A 231 6.26 -8.74 -6.96
C GLU A 231 6.17 -8.87 -8.49
N ASP A 232 5.03 -9.34 -9.01
CA ASP A 232 4.76 -9.52 -10.44
C ASP A 232 4.70 -8.16 -11.14
N ARG A 233 5.88 -7.71 -11.56
CA ARG A 233 6.03 -6.62 -12.52
C ARG A 233 5.60 -7.17 -13.87
N ARG A 234 4.31 -7.08 -14.19
CA ARG A 234 3.83 -7.42 -15.54
C ARG A 234 4.50 -6.45 -16.52
N SER A 235 5.58 -6.93 -17.14
CA SER A 235 6.16 -6.34 -18.33
C SER A 235 5.07 -6.36 -19.39
N ALA A 236 4.43 -5.21 -19.63
CA ALA A 236 3.91 -4.94 -20.96
C ALA A 236 5.09 -4.79 -21.91
#